data_AF-A0A6V7U0Y8-F1
#
_entry.id   AF-A0A6V7U0Y8-F1
#
_cell.length_a   1.000
_cell.length_b   1.000
_cell.length_c   1.000
_cell.angle_alpha   90.00
_cell.angle_beta   90.00
_cell.angle_gamma   90.00
#
_symmetry.space_group_name_H-M   'P 1'
#
loop_
_entity.id
_entity.type
_entity.pdbx_description
1 polymer ?
#
loop_
_entity_poly.entity_id
_entity_poly.type
_entity_poly.pdbx_seq_one_letter_code
_entity_poly.pdbx_strand_id
1 'polypeptide(L)'
;MSNFLFILKTINLFIDIIGFLLYGNIVILTIKHKKLHTICHILLGLYSICQSFSKIIMLIPYILQYILPNFEKNFKFIYFCIIFNIIPFSFMMGAFTYMLAIGIDRMLGIYFPLWYKQKKSKLYWSFLTITPLLYPTYNTYIVIQSLVGGNNSLVFY
;
A
#
# COMPACT_ATOMS: atom_id res chain seq x y z
N MET A 1 21.98 11.77 20.08
CA MET A 1 20.77 11.82 19.21
C MET A 1 20.95 11.02 17.91
N SER A 2 22.12 11.07 17.27
CA SER A 2 22.46 10.28 16.07
C SER A 2 22.34 8.76 16.25
N ASN A 3 22.86 8.21 17.35
CA ASN A 3 22.83 6.75 17.59
C ASN A 3 21.40 6.20 17.74
N PHE A 4 20.48 6.98 18.34
CA PHE A 4 19.09 6.58 18.51
C PHE A 4 18.34 6.52 17.17
N LEU A 5 18.53 7.54 16.32
CA LEU A 5 17.95 7.56 14.97
C LEU A 5 18.50 6.43 14.09
N PHE A 6 19.79 6.10 14.23
CA PHE A 6 20.39 4.97 13.52
C PHE A 6 19.72 3.65 13.90
N ILE A 7 19.56 3.38 15.21
CA ILE A 7 18.89 2.17 15.70
C ILE A 7 17.46 2.05 15.15
N LEU A 8 16.68 3.14 15.18
CA LEU A 8 15.32 3.14 14.64
C LEU A 8 15.27 2.85 13.14
N LYS A 9 16.18 3.44 12.35
CA LYS A 9 16.27 3.16 10.91
C LYS A 9 16.59 1.68 10.65
N THR A 10 17.53 1.11 11.40
CA THR A 10 17.87 -0.30 11.28
C THR A 10 16.69 -1.21 11.62
N ILE A 11 15.98 -0.93 12.71
CA ILE A 11 14.79 -1.71 13.12
C ILE A 11 13.70 -1.65 12.04
N ASN A 12 13.39 -0.46 11.53
CA ASN A 12 12.39 -0.30 10.47
C ASN A 12 12.77 -1.07 9.20
N LEU A 13 14.05 -1.02 8.81
CA LEU A 13 14.55 -1.77 7.65
C LEU A 13 14.36 -3.29 7.84
N PHE A 14 14.65 -3.83 9.02
CA PHE A 14 14.39 -5.25 9.32
C PHE A 14 12.90 -5.59 9.23
N ILE A 15 12.04 -4.74 9.79
CA ILE A 15 10.58 -4.92 9.74
C ILE A 15 10.09 -4.90 8.29
N ASP A 16 10.62 -4.01 7.45
CA ASP A 16 10.22 -3.89 6.06
C ASP A 16 10.65 -5.09 5.21
N ILE A 17 11.84 -5.64 5.46
CA ILE A 17 12.31 -6.88 4.81
C ILE A 17 11.42 -8.07 5.20
N ILE A 18 11.15 -8.25 6.49
CA ILE A 18 10.29 -9.33 6.99
C ILE A 18 8.88 -9.17 6.42
N GLY A 19 8.34 -7.95 6.46
CA GLY A 19 7.04 -7.62 5.92
C GLY A 19 6.95 -7.95 4.43
N PHE A 20 7.93 -7.55 3.63
CA PHE A 20 7.98 -7.87 2.21
C PHE A 20 7.94 -9.38 1.94
N LEU A 21 8.73 -10.18 2.67
CA LEU A 21 8.74 -11.63 2.53
C LEU A 21 7.39 -12.27 2.92
N LEU A 22 6.79 -11.83 4.04
CA LEU A 22 5.51 -12.34 4.50
C LEU A 22 4.37 -12.01 3.54
N TYR A 23 4.28 -10.76 3.07
CA TYR A 23 3.26 -10.37 2.09
C TYR A 23 3.48 -11.06 0.74
N GLY A 24 4.73 -11.20 0.29
CA GLY A 24 5.07 -11.95 -0.91
C GLY A 24 4.61 -13.42 -0.85
N ASN A 25 4.80 -14.08 0.31
CA ASN A 25 4.31 -15.44 0.52
C ASN A 25 2.79 -15.53 0.40
N ILE A 26 2.04 -14.57 0.94
CA ILE A 26 0.58 -14.53 0.81
C ILE A 26 0.18 -14.40 -0.67
N VAL A 27 0.86 -13.55 -1.45
CA VAL A 27 0.61 -13.42 -2.89
C VAL A 27 0.84 -14.75 -3.60
N ILE A 28 1.97 -15.41 -3.36
CA ILE A 28 2.32 -16.69 -3.96
C ILE A 28 1.29 -17.77 -3.61
N LEU A 29 0.89 -17.86 -2.34
CA LEU A 29 -0.12 -18.81 -1.88
C LEU A 29 -1.47 -18.57 -2.55
N THR A 30 -1.87 -17.30 -2.69
CA THR A 30 -3.13 -16.91 -3.32
C THR A 30 -3.15 -17.28 -4.80
N ILE A 31 -2.03 -17.15 -5.51
CA ILE A 31 -1.91 -17.52 -6.93
C ILE A 31 -1.84 -19.04 -7.10
N LYS A 32 -1.09 -19.74 -6.24
CA LYS A 32 -0.80 -21.17 -6.39
C LYS A 32 -2.00 -22.05 -6.06
N HIS A 33 -2.81 -21.67 -5.07
CA HIS A 33 -3.91 -22.51 -4.59
C HIS A 33 -5.27 -22.11 -5.17
N LYS A 34 -5.67 -22.76 -6.27
CA LYS A 34 -6.99 -22.56 -6.92
C LYS A 34 -8.20 -22.72 -5.98
N LYS A 35 -8.09 -23.54 -4.93
CA LYS A 35 -9.14 -23.72 -3.91
C LYS A 35 -9.38 -22.48 -3.05
N LEU A 36 -8.41 -21.57 -2.98
CA LEU A 36 -8.51 -20.30 -2.26
C LEU A 36 -9.04 -19.16 -3.15
N HIS A 37 -9.55 -19.38 -4.36
CA HIS A 37 -10.06 -18.29 -5.22
C HIS A 37 -11.48 -17.82 -4.82
N THR A 38 -11.76 -17.71 -3.52
CA THR A 38 -12.95 -16.99 -3.06
C THR A 38 -12.70 -15.49 -3.13
N ILE A 39 -13.78 -14.70 -3.24
CA ILE A 39 -13.69 -13.23 -3.39
C ILE A 39 -12.81 -12.62 -2.29
N CYS A 40 -13.02 -13.02 -1.04
CA CYS A 40 -12.25 -12.54 0.11
C CYS A 40 -10.73 -12.83 -0.01
N HIS A 41 -10.34 -14.03 -0.46
CA HIS A 41 -8.93 -14.36 -0.64
C HIS A 41 -8.30 -13.61 -1.81
N ILE A 42 -9.05 -13.34 -2.88
CA ILE A 42 -8.58 -12.49 -3.99
C ILE A 42 -8.34 -11.06 -3.49
N LEU A 43 -9.25 -10.51 -2.67
CA LEU A 43 -9.06 -9.21 -2.01
C LEU A 43 -7.84 -9.21 -1.10
N LEU A 44 -7.61 -10.31 -0.36
CA LEU A 44 -6.43 -10.48 0.48
C LEU A 44 -5.14 -10.51 -0.34
N GLY A 45 -5.16 -11.15 -1.52
CA GLY A 45 -4.06 -11.14 -2.48
C GLY A 45 -3.79 -9.76 -3.05
N LEU A 46 -4.82 -9.00 -3.42
CA LEU A 46 -4.66 -7.61 -3.88
C LEU A 46 -4.11 -6.71 -2.77
N TYR A 47 -4.61 -6.88 -1.55
CA TYR A 47 -4.07 -6.20 -0.36
C TYR A 47 -2.58 -6.50 -0.15
N SER A 48 -2.17 -7.77 -0.22
CA SER A 48 -0.78 -8.15 -0.02
C SER A 48 0.14 -7.72 -1.16
N ILE A 49 -0.35 -7.67 -2.41
CA ILE A 49 0.35 -7.05 -3.53
C ILE A 49 0.62 -5.57 -3.23
N CYS A 50 -0.43 -4.83 -2.84
CA CYS A 50 -0.35 -3.41 -2.53
C CYS A 50 0.67 -3.11 -1.42
N GLN A 51 0.63 -3.89 -0.33
CA GLN A 51 1.59 -3.78 0.77
C GLN A 51 3.02 -4.14 0.34
N SER A 52 3.19 -5.20 -0.45
CA SER A 52 4.52 -5.60 -0.95
C SER A 52 5.15 -4.48 -1.78
N PHE A 53 4.38 -3.86 -2.69
CA PHE A 53 4.85 -2.73 -3.48
C PHE A 53 5.22 -1.52 -2.62
N SER A 54 4.39 -1.16 -1.64
CA SER A 54 4.70 -0.06 -0.72
C SER A 54 6.04 -0.29 0.00
N LYS A 55 6.29 -1.53 0.45
CA LYS A 55 7.52 -1.90 1.17
C LYS A 55 8.75 -1.92 0.26
N ILE A 56 8.65 -2.47 -0.95
CA ILE A 56 9.75 -2.44 -1.94
C ILE A 56 10.18 -1.00 -2.21
N ILE A 57 9.23 -0.10 -2.47
CA ILE A 57 9.53 1.28 -2.88
C ILE A 57 10.16 2.06 -1.73
N MET A 58 9.74 1.80 -0.49
CA MET A 58 10.41 2.34 0.71
C MET A 58 11.83 1.78 0.92
N LEU A 59 12.13 0.57 0.45
CA LEU A 59 13.45 -0.06 0.61
C LEU A 59 14.53 0.54 -0.32
N ILE A 60 14.13 0.99 -1.52
CA ILE A 60 15.02 1.56 -2.54
C ILE A 60 15.89 2.73 -2.02
N PRO A 61 15.34 3.78 -1.36
CA PRO A 61 16.17 4.87 -0.85
C PRO A 61 17.18 4.42 0.20
N TYR A 62 16.85 3.41 1.03
CA TYR A 62 17.79 2.85 1.99
C TYR A 62 18.94 2.09 1.31
N ILE A 63 18.65 1.31 0.26
CA ILE A 63 19.69 0.64 -0.53
C ILE A 63 20.58 1.67 -1.23
N LEU A 64 20.00 2.70 -1.83
CA LEU A 64 20.74 3.76 -2.51
C LEU A 64 21.67 4.52 -1.55
N GLN A 65 21.22 4.77 -0.32
CA GLN A 65 22.03 5.39 0.72
C GLN A 65 23.24 4.51 1.12
N TYR A 66 23.08 3.19 1.12
CA TYR A 66 24.17 2.26 1.46
C TYR A 66 25.20 2.13 0.32
N ILE A 67 24.74 2.08 -0.94
CA ILE A 67 25.61 1.94 -2.11
C ILE A 67 26.34 3.26 -2.43
N LEU A 68 25.68 4.40 -2.25
CA LEU A 68 26.25 5.74 -2.46
C LEU A 68 26.22 6.54 -1.15
N PRO A 69 27.27 6.46 -0.31
CA PRO A 69 27.30 7.14 0.99
C PRO A 69 27.26 8.69 0.90
N ASN A 70 27.42 9.27 -0.28
CA ASN A 70 27.26 10.72 -0.55
C ASN A 70 26.00 11.07 -1.36
N PHE A 71 25.05 10.15 -1.52
CA PHE A 71 23.83 10.38 -2.31
C PHE A 71 23.01 11.56 -1.76
N GLU A 72 22.89 11.68 -0.44
CA GLU A 72 22.14 12.77 0.22
C GLU A 72 22.64 14.18 -0.14
N LYS A 73 23.94 14.35 -0.44
CA LYS A 73 24.52 15.66 -0.76
C LYS A 73 24.37 16.06 -2.22
N ASN A 74 24.27 15.09 -3.13
CA ASN A 74 24.23 15.33 -4.57
C ASN A 74 22.80 15.20 -5.17
N PHE A 75 21.87 14.54 -4.48
CA PHE A 75 20.50 14.36 -4.98
C PHE A 75 19.59 15.56 -4.68
N LYS A 76 19.82 16.66 -5.41
CA LYS A 76 18.90 17.83 -5.49
C LYS A 76 17.71 17.62 -6.44
N PHE A 77 17.37 16.39 -6.80
CA PHE A 77 16.18 16.12 -7.61
C PHE A 77 14.95 15.97 -6.72
N ILE A 78 14.31 17.11 -6.43
CA ILE A 78 13.04 17.20 -5.68
C ILE A 78 12.00 16.20 -6.22
N TYR A 79 11.93 16.03 -7.54
CA TYR A 79 11.03 15.06 -8.19
C TYR A 79 11.24 13.61 -7.74
N PHE A 80 12.48 13.19 -7.53
CA PHE A 80 12.77 11.82 -7.09
C PHE A 80 12.28 11.64 -5.65
N CYS A 81 12.59 12.58 -4.75
CA CYS A 81 12.10 12.55 -3.38
C CYS A 81 10.56 12.53 -3.30
N ILE A 82 9.89 13.30 -4.16
CA ILE A 82 8.43 13.30 -4.26
C ILE A 82 7.90 11.93 -4.70
N ILE A 83 8.48 11.33 -5.75
CA ILE A 83 8.07 10.01 -6.25
C ILE A 83 8.22 8.92 -5.18
N PHE A 84 9.37 8.89 -4.48
CA PHE A 84 9.63 7.89 -3.43
C PHE A 84 8.77 8.05 -2.18
N ASN A 85 8.12 9.19 -1.97
CA ASN A 85 7.18 9.39 -0.86
C ASN A 85 5.71 9.22 -1.30
N ILE A 86 5.32 9.78 -2.43
CA ILE A 86 3.92 9.73 -2.92
C ILE A 86 3.53 8.31 -3.29
N ILE A 87 4.38 7.58 -4.02
CA ILE A 87 4.02 6.26 -4.51
C ILE A 87 3.74 5.27 -3.36
N PRO A 88 4.63 5.07 -2.38
CA PRO A 88 4.33 4.14 -1.28
C PRO A 88 3.18 4.65 -0.42
N PHE A 89 3.00 5.97 -0.27
CA PHE A 89 1.82 6.53 0.40
C PHE A 89 0.50 6.15 -0.32
N SER A 90 0.48 6.21 -1.65
CA SER A 90 -0.67 5.78 -2.46
C SER A 90 -1.01 4.31 -2.23
N PHE A 91 0.01 3.45 -2.30
CA PHE A 91 -0.17 2.02 -2.05
C PHE A 91 -0.61 1.75 -0.61
N MET A 92 -0.06 2.46 0.39
CA MET A 92 -0.51 2.33 1.78
C MET A 92 -1.98 2.72 1.94
N MET A 93 -2.42 3.83 1.32
CA MET A 93 -3.83 4.25 1.33
C MET A 93 -4.74 3.24 0.63
N GLY A 94 -4.30 2.64 -0.48
CA GLY A 94 -5.01 1.55 -1.13
C GLY A 94 -5.12 0.31 -0.26
N ALA A 95 -4.06 -0.04 0.48
CA ALA A 95 -4.10 -1.16 1.41
C ALA A 95 -5.16 -0.96 2.51
N PHE A 96 -5.31 0.25 3.04
CA PHE A 96 -6.36 0.56 4.02
C PHE A 96 -7.77 0.37 3.47
N THR A 97 -8.04 0.81 2.24
CA THR A 97 -9.36 0.63 1.63
C THR A 97 -9.66 -0.81 1.31
N TYR A 98 -8.66 -1.60 0.88
CA TYR A 98 -8.81 -3.04 0.73
C TYR A 98 -9.08 -3.74 2.07
N MET A 99 -8.42 -3.33 3.15
CA MET A 99 -8.70 -3.86 4.49
C MET A 99 -10.14 -3.60 4.92
N LEU A 100 -10.66 -2.40 4.66
CA LEU A 100 -12.04 -2.03 4.92
C LEU A 100 -13.01 -2.87 4.06
N ALA A 101 -12.73 -3.05 2.78
CA ALA A 101 -13.54 -3.88 1.88
C ALA A 101 -13.59 -5.35 2.34
N ILE A 102 -12.47 -5.91 2.81
CA ILE A 102 -12.41 -7.25 3.41
C ILE A 102 -13.26 -7.30 4.68
N GLY A 103 -13.18 -6.28 5.54
CA GLY A 103 -14.01 -6.17 6.74
C GLY A 103 -15.50 -6.19 6.44
N ILE A 104 -15.94 -5.38 5.46
CA ILE A 104 -17.34 -5.34 5.01
C ILE A 104 -17.77 -6.70 4.45
N ASP A 105 -16.96 -7.34 3.62
CA ASP A 105 -17.28 -8.66 3.05
C ASP A 105 -17.51 -9.71 4.15
N ARG A 106 -16.66 -9.69 5.20
CA ARG A 106 -16.80 -10.57 6.36
C ARG A 106 -18.03 -10.24 7.21
N MET A 107 -18.31 -8.97 7.45
CA MET A 107 -19.52 -8.57 8.18
C MET A 107 -20.79 -8.99 7.43
N LEU A 108 -20.86 -8.77 6.12
CA LEU A 108 -22.00 -9.20 5.30
C LEU A 108 -22.18 -10.72 5.30
N GLY A 109 -21.10 -11.50 5.33
CA GLY A 109 -21.16 -12.95 5.46
C GLY A 109 -21.72 -13.43 6.80
N ILE A 110 -21.48 -12.68 7.89
CA ILE A 110 -21.97 -13.00 9.23
C ILE A 110 -23.43 -12.55 9.41
N TYR A 111 -23.76 -11.32 9.02
CA TYR A 111 -25.10 -10.75 9.22
C TYR A 111 -26.13 -11.29 8.22
N PHE A 112 -25.73 -11.59 6.99
CA PHE A 112 -26.63 -12.01 5.91
C PHE A 112 -26.17 -13.29 5.21
N PRO A 113 -26.06 -14.43 5.92
CA PRO A 113 -25.47 -15.66 5.39
C PRO A 113 -26.27 -16.27 4.22
N LEU A 114 -27.60 -16.16 4.24
CA LEU A 114 -28.47 -16.67 3.17
C LEU A 114 -28.30 -15.87 1.87
N TRP A 115 -28.27 -14.54 1.96
CA TRP A 115 -28.02 -13.67 0.82
C TRP A 115 -26.59 -13.82 0.29
N TYR A 116 -25.62 -13.97 1.20
CA TYR A 116 -24.21 -14.15 0.84
C TYR A 116 -23.97 -15.45 0.04
N LYS A 117 -24.67 -16.55 0.38
CA LYS A 117 -24.58 -17.82 -0.38
C LYS A 117 -25.15 -17.74 -1.79
N GLN A 118 -26.14 -16.89 -2.04
CA GLN A 118 -26.80 -16.77 -3.35
C GLN A 118 -26.11 -15.77 -4.29
N LYS A 119 -24.99 -15.18 -3.85
CA LYS A 119 -24.36 -14.04 -4.50
C LYS A 119 -23.49 -14.45 -5.70
N LYS A 120 -24.03 -14.31 -6.92
CA LYS A 120 -23.30 -14.49 -8.20
C LYS A 120 -23.10 -13.19 -9.00
N SER A 121 -23.22 -12.03 -8.35
CA SER A 121 -23.22 -10.77 -9.08
C SER A 121 -21.80 -10.28 -9.38
N LYS A 122 -21.41 -10.28 -10.67
CA LYS A 122 -20.20 -9.61 -11.17
C LYS A 122 -20.11 -8.15 -10.70
N LEU A 123 -21.26 -7.47 -10.57
CA LEU A 123 -21.33 -6.08 -10.09
C LEU A 123 -20.82 -5.93 -8.66
N TYR A 124 -21.07 -6.90 -7.78
CA TYR A 124 -20.54 -6.85 -6.40
C TYR A 124 -19.01 -6.94 -6.39
N TRP A 125 -18.46 -7.81 -7.24
CA TRP A 125 -17.01 -7.97 -7.37
C TRP A 125 -16.36 -6.72 -7.95
N SER A 126 -16.94 -6.14 -9.01
CA SER A 126 -16.49 -4.86 -9.57
C SER A 126 -16.56 -3.74 -8.54
N PHE A 127 -17.65 -3.64 -7.77
CA PHE A 127 -17.78 -2.61 -6.75
C PHE A 127 -16.73 -2.75 -5.63
N LEU A 128 -16.47 -3.97 -5.16
CA LEU A 128 -15.45 -4.21 -4.12
C LEU A 128 -14.01 -4.02 -4.59
N THR A 129 -13.73 -4.12 -5.89
CA THR A 129 -12.38 -3.97 -6.44
C THR A 129 -12.10 -2.57 -6.96
N ILE A 130 -13.11 -1.89 -7.52
CA ILE A 130 -12.98 -0.54 -8.08
C ILE A 130 -12.98 0.51 -6.96
N THR A 131 -13.84 0.38 -5.95
CA THR A 131 -13.94 1.36 -4.85
C THR A 131 -12.60 1.55 -4.12
N PRO A 132 -11.84 0.48 -3.77
CA PRO A 132 -10.52 0.62 -3.17
C PRO A 132 -9.45 1.23 -4.06
N LEU A 133 -9.62 1.24 -5.39
CA LEU A 133 -8.69 1.87 -6.34
C LEU A 133 -8.97 3.36 -6.52
N LEU A 134 -10.25 3.75 -6.53
CA LEU A 134 -10.64 5.16 -6.72
C LEU A 134 -10.16 6.04 -5.57
N TYR A 135 -10.27 5.57 -4.33
CA TYR A 135 -9.88 6.34 -3.15
C TYR A 135 -8.39 6.75 -3.10
N PRO A 136 -7.40 5.85 -3.26
CA PRO A 136 -5.99 6.24 -3.30
C PRO A 136 -5.67 7.11 -4.52
N THR A 137 -6.35 6.92 -5.66
CA THR A 137 -6.16 7.83 -6.82
C THR A 137 -6.65 9.26 -6.53
N TYR A 138 -7.76 9.41 -5.82
CA TYR A 138 -8.28 10.71 -5.41
C TYR A 138 -7.36 11.38 -4.38
N ASN A 139 -6.91 10.65 -3.36
CA ASN A 139 -5.99 11.19 -2.36
C ASN A 139 -4.63 11.56 -2.95
N THR A 140 -4.08 10.76 -3.86
CA THR A 140 -2.83 11.12 -4.56
C THR A 140 -3.01 12.34 -5.44
N TYR A 141 -4.16 12.50 -6.10
CA TYR A 141 -4.46 13.71 -6.85
C TYR A 141 -4.47 14.96 -5.96
N ILE A 142 -5.10 14.90 -4.78
CA ILE A 142 -5.08 16.01 -3.81
C ILE A 142 -3.66 16.30 -3.31
N VAL A 143 -2.88 15.26 -3.02
CA VAL A 143 -1.49 15.42 -2.56
C VAL A 143 -0.62 16.05 -3.66
N ILE A 144 -0.79 15.63 -4.92
CA ILE A 144 -0.07 16.24 -6.05
C ILE A 144 -0.51 17.69 -6.25
N GLN A 145 -1.81 17.97 -6.19
CA GLN A 145 -2.35 19.33 -6.27
C GLN A 145 -1.81 20.24 -5.16
N SER A 146 -1.74 19.78 -3.91
CA SER A 146 -1.17 20.56 -2.81
C SER A 146 0.33 20.80 -2.94
N LEU A 147 1.08 19.86 -3.52
CA LEU A 147 2.51 20.02 -3.80
C LEU A 147 2.78 20.96 -4.98
N VAL A 148 1.94 20.94 -6.03
CA VAL A 148 2.07 21.81 -7.21
C VAL A 148 1.48 23.20 -6.95
N GLY A 149 0.36 23.29 -6.23
CA GLY A 149 -0.29 24.54 -5.82
C GLY A 149 0.37 25.21 -4.61
N GLY A 150 1.27 24.52 -3.92
CA GLY A 150 2.05 25.00 -2.77
C GLY A 150 2.99 26.17 -3.04
N ASN A 151 3.09 26.66 -4.28
CA ASN A 151 3.71 27.96 -4.55
C ASN A 151 2.89 29.15 -4.01
N ASN A 152 1.66 28.97 -3.53
CA ASN A 152 0.83 30.08 -3.02
C ASN A 152 0.29 29.98 -1.59
N SER A 153 0.44 28.89 -0.84
CA SER A 153 0.22 28.89 0.62
C SER A 153 0.32 27.50 1.24
N LEU A 154 1.33 27.31 2.09
CA LEU A 154 1.39 26.28 3.12
C LEU A 154 0.15 26.37 4.03
N VAL A 155 -0.76 25.41 3.92
CA VAL A 155 -1.74 25.11 4.98
C VAL A 155 -1.89 23.59 5.06
N PHE A 156 -1.03 22.96 5.85
CA PHE A 156 -1.30 21.64 6.44
C PHE A 156 -1.92 21.89 7.82
N TYR A 157 -3.17 21.50 8.00
CA TYR A 157 -3.76 21.20 9.31
C TYR A 157 -3.78 19.68 9.49
#